data_AF-A0A9J7HHQ3-F1
#
_entry.id   AF-A0A9J7HHQ3-F1
#
_cell.length_a   1.000
_cell.length_b   1.000
_cell.length_c   1.000
_cell.angle_alpha   90.00
_cell.angle_beta   90.00
_cell.angle_gamma   90.00
#
_symmetry.space_group_name_H-M   'P 1'
#
loop_
_entity.id
_entity.type
_entity.pdbx_description
1 polymer ?
#
loop_
_entity_poly.entity_id
_entity_poly.type
_entity_poly.pdbx_seq_one_letter_code
_entity_poly.pdbx_strand_id
1 'polypeptide(L)'
;MEQNMHQLAQLNGRWKQDHSQNENYDDFLREQGVPWFARKIVTLFKMSPVEEYIVTGNQITYRQYQNQYGRVTFEMTLTVGQPPVHIATGFTHFQAQMSWDEYGRLVTRTLRATGESVGTGRIDNKGDLELTTLLPSGKTCRRVLKRV
;
A
#
# COMPACT_ATOMS: atom_id res chain seq x y z
N MET A 1 13.52 -6.95 17.79
CA MET A 1 14.11 -6.54 16.49
C MET A 1 14.06 -7.69 15.48
N GLU A 2 14.45 -8.92 15.84
CA GLU A 2 14.36 -10.09 14.93
C GLU A 2 12.94 -10.40 14.44
N GLN A 3 11.93 -10.32 15.31
CA GLN A 3 10.53 -10.55 14.93
C GLN A 3 10.02 -9.56 13.86
N ASN A 4 10.38 -8.28 14.01
CA ASN A 4 10.05 -7.22 13.05
C ASN A 4 10.70 -7.50 11.69
N MET A 5 11.95 -7.95 11.68
CA MET A 5 12.67 -8.32 10.47
C MET A 5 12.05 -9.51 9.76
N HIS A 6 11.63 -10.52 10.52
CA HIS A 6 10.89 -11.66 9.99
C HIS A 6 9.56 -11.22 9.35
N GLN A 7 8.80 -10.36 10.02
CA GLN A 7 7.55 -9.80 9.47
C GLN A 7 7.80 -9.01 8.18
N LEU A 8 8.85 -8.20 8.12
CA LEU A 8 9.21 -7.48 6.89
C LEU A 8 9.53 -8.46 5.75
N ALA A 9 10.37 -9.46 6.02
CA ALA A 9 10.77 -10.44 5.02
C ALA A 9 9.56 -11.18 4.41
N GLN A 10 8.49 -11.41 5.19
CA GLN A 10 7.27 -12.04 4.68
C GLN A 10 6.52 -11.19 3.64
N LEU A 11 6.70 -9.86 3.62
CA LEU A 11 6.09 -9.01 2.59
C LEU A 11 6.68 -9.24 1.20
N ASN A 12 7.91 -9.77 1.13
CA ASN A 12 8.64 -9.92 -0.12
C ASN A 12 7.85 -10.73 -1.15
N GLY A 13 7.76 -10.22 -2.37
CA GLY A 13 7.07 -10.86 -3.49
C GLY A 13 5.97 -10.01 -4.13
N ARG A 14 5.23 -10.64 -5.05
CA ARG A 14 4.15 -10.02 -5.83
C ARG A 14 2.79 -10.38 -5.28
N TRP A 15 1.90 -9.39 -5.35
CA TRP A 15 0.61 -9.39 -4.71
C TRP A 15 -0.46 -8.83 -5.64
N LYS A 16 -1.63 -9.46 -5.66
CA LYS A 16 -2.80 -9.00 -6.40
C LYS A 16 -3.97 -8.85 -5.45
N GLN A 17 -4.64 -7.72 -5.54
CA GLN A 17 -5.83 -7.46 -4.73
C GLN A 17 -6.96 -8.45 -5.01
N ASP A 18 -7.48 -9.08 -3.95
CA ASP A 18 -8.75 -9.79 -3.94
C ASP A 18 -9.89 -8.82 -3.66
N HIS A 19 -10.55 -8.38 -4.73
CA HIS A 19 -11.64 -7.41 -4.65
C HIS A 19 -12.89 -7.94 -3.92
N SER A 20 -13.01 -9.24 -3.68
CA SER A 20 -14.14 -9.81 -2.93
C SER A 20 -14.10 -9.50 -1.44
N GLN A 21 -12.95 -9.10 -0.92
CA GLN A 21 -12.69 -8.86 0.51
C GLN A 21 -12.47 -7.36 0.82
N ASN A 22 -12.70 -6.49 -0.16
CA ASN A 22 -12.44 -5.06 0.00
C ASN A 22 -13.55 -4.35 0.78
N GLU A 23 -13.14 -3.46 1.67
CA GLU A 23 -14.02 -2.55 2.39
C GLU A 23 -13.58 -1.10 2.11
N ASN A 24 -14.52 -0.23 1.72
CA ASN A 24 -14.29 1.21 1.45
C ASN A 24 -13.20 1.52 0.40
N TYR A 25 -13.04 0.66 -0.62
CA TYR A 25 -12.02 0.85 -1.65
C TYR A 25 -12.26 2.09 -2.54
N ASP A 26 -13.52 2.46 -2.84
CA ASP A 26 -13.82 3.69 -3.60
C ASP A 26 -13.42 4.95 -2.81
N ASP A 27 -13.67 4.98 -1.49
CA ASP A 27 -13.20 6.07 -0.62
C ASP A 27 -11.66 6.16 -0.67
N PHE A 28 -10.96 5.03 -0.57
CA PHE A 28 -9.50 5.00 -0.69
C PHE A 28 -9.00 5.58 -2.02
N LEU A 29 -9.59 5.17 -3.15
CA LEU A 29 -9.23 5.71 -4.46
C LEU A 29 -9.53 7.21 -4.56
N ARG A 30 -10.64 7.69 -3.97
CA ARG A 30 -10.96 9.12 -3.92
C ARG A 30 -9.88 9.91 -3.19
N GLU A 31 -9.46 9.45 -2.02
CA GLU A 31 -8.43 10.13 -1.20
C GLU A 31 -7.03 10.07 -1.84
N GLN A 32 -6.78 9.08 -2.70
CA GLN A 32 -5.59 9.03 -3.55
C GLN A 32 -5.63 10.00 -4.74
N GLY A 33 -6.73 10.73 -4.93
CA GLY A 33 -6.90 11.69 -6.02
C GLY A 33 -7.34 11.05 -7.35
N VAL A 34 -7.81 9.79 -7.33
CA VAL A 34 -8.29 9.12 -8.55
C VAL A 34 -9.61 9.78 -8.99
N PRO A 35 -9.74 10.24 -10.25
CA PRO A 35 -10.96 10.87 -10.75
C PRO A 35 -12.18 9.96 -10.65
N TRP A 36 -13.37 10.54 -10.41
CA TRP A 36 -14.62 9.79 -10.16
C TRP A 36 -14.92 8.75 -11.25
N PHE A 37 -14.77 9.10 -12.53
CA PHE A 37 -15.06 8.17 -13.63
C PHE A 37 -14.11 6.96 -13.61
N ALA A 38 -12.83 7.19 -13.33
CA ALA A 38 -11.83 6.13 -13.24
C ALA A 38 -12.11 5.20 -12.06
N ARG A 39 -12.54 5.74 -10.91
CA ARG A 39 -12.93 4.91 -9.74
C ARG A 39 -14.11 3.99 -10.05
N LYS A 40 -15.11 4.48 -10.80
CA LYS A 40 -16.26 3.67 -11.23
C LYS A 40 -15.83 2.51 -12.12
N ILE A 41 -14.94 2.75 -13.08
CA ILE A 41 -14.38 1.69 -13.95
C ILE A 41 -13.61 0.68 -13.11
N VAL A 42 -12.70 1.15 -12.26
CA VAL A 42 -11.85 0.29 -11.42
C VAL A 42 -12.67 -0.61 -10.49
N THR A 43 -13.69 -0.06 -9.85
CA THR A 43 -14.56 -0.81 -8.93
C THR A 43 -15.48 -1.78 -9.66
N LEU A 44 -16.05 -1.39 -10.81
CA LEU A 44 -16.93 -2.25 -11.61
C LEU A 44 -16.19 -3.44 -12.21
N PHE A 45 -15.01 -3.20 -12.80
CA PHE A 45 -14.21 -4.23 -13.47
C PHE A 45 -13.20 -4.91 -12.55
N LYS A 46 -13.21 -4.58 -11.25
CA LYS A 46 -12.28 -5.13 -10.25
C LYS A 46 -10.82 -5.04 -10.72
N MET A 47 -10.47 -3.87 -11.26
CA MET A 47 -9.12 -3.61 -11.75
C MET A 47 -8.21 -3.23 -10.58
N SER A 48 -7.00 -3.75 -10.58
CA SER A 48 -5.96 -3.37 -9.61
C SER A 48 -4.60 -3.59 -10.25
N PRO A 49 -3.57 -2.83 -9.88
CA PRO A 49 -2.21 -3.16 -10.27
C PRO A 49 -1.77 -4.49 -9.62
N VAL A 50 -0.67 -5.06 -10.12
CA VAL A 50 0.11 -6.02 -9.32
C VAL A 50 1.09 -5.21 -8.49
N GLU A 51 1.18 -5.52 -7.21
CA GLU A 51 2.02 -4.84 -6.23
C GLU A 51 3.19 -5.74 -5.87
N GLU A 52 4.42 -5.25 -5.97
CA GLU A 52 5.62 -5.98 -5.58
C GLU A 52 6.31 -5.26 -4.43
N TYR A 53 6.61 -5.99 -3.37
CA TYR A 53 7.45 -5.52 -2.29
C TYR A 53 8.78 -6.27 -2.39
N ILE A 54 9.88 -5.51 -2.45
CA ILE A 54 11.24 -6.04 -2.42
C ILE A 54 11.85 -5.58 -1.12
N VAL A 55 12.17 -6.52 -0.23
CA VAL A 55 12.64 -6.23 1.12
C VAL A 55 14.10 -6.60 1.27
N THR A 56 14.93 -5.60 1.61
CA THR A 56 16.36 -5.75 1.85
C THR A 56 16.70 -5.14 3.20
N GLY A 57 16.81 -5.97 4.24
CA GLY A 57 16.99 -5.48 5.60
C GLY A 57 15.78 -4.65 6.04
N ASN A 58 16.02 -3.40 6.44
CA ASN A 58 14.99 -2.44 6.83
C ASN A 58 14.51 -1.55 5.68
N GLN A 59 14.95 -1.80 4.45
CA GLN A 59 14.51 -1.08 3.25
C GLN A 59 13.45 -1.89 2.51
N ILE A 60 12.39 -1.20 2.07
CA ILE A 60 11.31 -1.74 1.27
C ILE A 60 11.21 -0.93 -0.01
N THR A 61 11.42 -1.58 -1.16
CA THR A 61 11.08 -1.03 -2.45
C THR A 61 9.70 -1.55 -2.86
N TYR A 62 8.77 -0.64 -3.09
CA TYR A 62 7.42 -0.91 -3.55
C TYR A 62 7.33 -0.60 -5.04
N ARG A 63 6.83 -1.55 -5.84
CA ARG A 63 6.57 -1.38 -7.26
C ARG A 63 5.12 -1.71 -7.59
N GLN A 64 4.55 -0.96 -8.51
CA GLN A 64 3.27 -1.27 -9.12
C GLN A 64 3.43 -1.56 -10.59
N TYR A 65 2.78 -2.63 -11.05
CA TYR A 65 2.70 -3.02 -12.44
C TYR A 65 1.28 -2.86 -12.95
N GLN A 66 1.13 -2.41 -14.20
CA GLN A 66 -0.19 -2.29 -14.84
C GLN A 66 -0.96 -3.62 -14.85
N ASN A 67 -0.25 -4.73 -15.08
CA ASN A 67 -0.74 -6.10 -15.01
C ASN A 67 0.44 -7.04 -14.68
N GLN A 68 0.20 -8.36 -14.59
CA GLN A 68 1.22 -9.36 -14.19
C GLN A 68 2.48 -9.38 -15.06
N TYR A 69 2.37 -9.00 -16.33
CA TYR A 69 3.47 -8.96 -17.30
C TYR A 69 3.79 -7.52 -17.75
N GLY A 70 3.17 -6.54 -17.10
CA GLY A 70 3.21 -5.14 -17.50
C GLY A 70 4.52 -4.47 -17.15
N ARG A 71 4.65 -3.21 -17.57
CA ARG A 71 5.75 -2.35 -17.14
C ARG A 71 5.49 -1.83 -15.72
N VAL A 72 6.56 -1.48 -15.02
CA VAL A 72 6.47 -0.74 -13.75
C VAL A 72 5.85 0.63 -14.06
N THR A 73 4.77 0.94 -13.36
CA THR A 73 4.00 2.18 -13.47
C THR A 73 4.27 3.13 -12.31
N PHE A 74 4.75 2.60 -11.19
CA PHE A 74 5.14 3.36 -10.02
C PHE A 74 6.19 2.58 -9.24
N GLU A 75 7.19 3.29 -8.70
CA GLU A 75 8.23 2.73 -7.84
C GLU A 75 8.56 3.74 -6.74
N MET A 76 8.69 3.27 -5.51
CA MET A 76 9.23 4.05 -4.40
C MET A 76 10.02 3.15 -3.46
N THR A 77 11.04 3.71 -2.82
CA THR A 77 11.83 3.01 -1.81
C THR A 77 11.76 3.78 -0.50
N LEU A 78 11.43 3.08 0.58
CA LEU A 78 11.37 3.62 1.93
C LEU A 78 12.25 2.77 2.85
N THR A 79 12.93 3.44 3.78
CA THR A 79 13.71 2.77 4.82
C THR A 79 13.01 2.98 6.16
N VAL A 80 12.73 1.90 6.88
CA VAL A 80 11.98 1.97 8.14
C VAL A 80 12.75 2.78 9.18
N GLY A 81 12.06 3.74 9.80
CA GLY A 81 12.59 4.66 10.80
C GLY A 81 13.29 5.89 10.23
N GLN A 82 13.41 6.02 8.90
CA GLN A 82 13.96 7.23 8.28
C GLN A 82 12.91 8.35 8.17
N PRO A 83 13.34 9.61 7.98
CA PRO A 83 12.42 10.73 7.72
C PRO A 83 11.52 10.50 6.49
N PRO A 84 10.41 11.26 6.38
CA PRO A 84 9.53 11.18 5.22
C PRO A 84 10.26 11.46 3.91
N VAL A 85 9.98 10.65 2.89
CA VAL A 85 10.48 10.84 1.53
C VAL A 85 9.40 11.56 0.70
N HIS A 86 9.79 12.62 0.01
CA HIS A 86 8.92 13.30 -0.95
C HIS A 86 8.92 12.53 -2.28
N ILE A 87 7.73 12.21 -2.76
CA ILE A 87 7.51 11.46 -3.99
C ILE A 87 6.70 12.35 -4.93
N ALA A 88 7.23 12.54 -6.15
CA ALA A 88 6.58 13.25 -7.24
C ALA A 88 6.53 12.32 -8.46
N THR A 89 5.33 11.86 -8.81
CA THR A 89 5.11 10.94 -9.94
C THR A 89 3.95 11.45 -10.79
N GLY A 90 4.23 11.80 -12.04
CA GLY A 90 3.26 12.49 -12.90
C GLY A 90 2.68 13.73 -12.21
N PHE A 91 1.36 13.77 -12.05
CA PHE A 91 0.63 14.85 -11.37
C PHE A 91 0.43 14.62 -9.86
N THR A 92 1.00 13.55 -9.31
CA THR A 92 0.78 13.15 -7.91
C THR A 92 2.01 13.47 -7.07
N HIS A 93 1.80 14.26 -6.02
CA HIS A 93 2.82 14.61 -5.02
C HIS A 93 2.37 14.16 -3.64
N PHE A 94 3.25 13.50 -2.91
CA PHE A 94 2.99 13.09 -1.52
C PHE A 94 4.28 12.85 -0.76
N GLN A 95 4.18 12.79 0.56
CA GLN A 95 5.25 12.32 1.42
C GLN A 95 4.89 10.96 1.98
N ALA A 96 5.86 10.07 2.11
CA ALA A 96 5.67 8.77 2.75
C ALA A 96 6.76 8.47 3.76
N GLN A 97 6.38 7.85 4.87
CA GLN A 97 7.29 7.40 5.92
C GLN A 97 6.86 6.03 6.42
N MET A 98 7.82 5.17 6.76
CA MET A 98 7.57 3.89 7.43
C MET A 98 8.22 3.87 8.81
N SER A 99 7.47 3.42 9.81
CA SER A 99 7.97 3.22 11.17
C SER A 99 7.28 2.03 11.85
N TRP A 100 7.88 1.51 12.91
CA TRP A 100 7.21 0.58 13.81
C TRP A 100 6.40 1.36 14.83
N ASP A 101 5.19 0.90 15.15
CA ASP A 101 4.45 1.42 16.31
C ASP A 101 4.83 0.71 17.61
N GLU A 102 4.23 1.16 18.72
CA GLU A 102 4.46 0.60 20.07
C GLU A 102 4.06 -0.88 20.20
N TYR A 103 3.21 -1.38 19.29
CA TYR A 103 2.75 -2.77 19.23
C TYR A 103 3.58 -3.62 18.26
N GLY A 104 4.65 -3.07 17.68
CA GLY A 104 5.51 -3.77 16.74
C GLY A 104 4.89 -3.96 15.36
N ARG A 105 3.87 -3.19 14.99
CA ARG A 105 3.27 -3.22 13.64
C ARG A 105 4.01 -2.24 12.72
N LEU A 106 4.22 -2.66 11.47
CA LEU A 106 4.72 -1.75 10.44
C LEU A 106 3.60 -0.77 10.09
N VAL A 107 3.90 0.52 10.21
CA VAL A 107 3.01 1.62 9.89
C VAL A 107 3.60 2.43 8.75
N THR A 108 2.79 2.71 7.73
CA THR A 108 3.11 3.64 6.64
C THR A 108 2.26 4.88 6.79
N ARG A 109 2.88 6.04 6.99
CA ARG A 109 2.18 7.34 6.93
C ARG A 109 2.36 7.92 5.55
N THR A 110 1.27 8.39 4.96
CA THR A 110 1.28 9.05 3.65
C THR A 110 0.53 10.36 3.74
N LEU A 111 1.25 11.47 3.54
CA LEU A 111 0.70 12.82 3.56
C LEU A 111 0.49 13.31 2.13
N ARG A 112 -0.74 13.70 1.82
CA ARG A 112 -1.18 14.29 0.54
C ARG A 112 -1.84 15.65 0.80
N ALA A 113 -2.18 16.36 -0.28
CA ALA A 113 -2.98 17.58 -0.18
C ALA A 113 -4.36 17.34 0.46
N THR A 114 -4.91 16.14 0.32
CA THR A 114 -6.19 15.70 0.92
C THR A 114 -6.08 15.37 2.41
N GLY A 115 -4.86 15.29 2.96
CA GLY A 115 -4.59 14.97 4.35
C GLY A 115 -3.68 13.76 4.52
N GLU A 116 -3.51 13.34 5.77
CA GLU A 116 -2.72 12.17 6.13
C GLU A 116 -3.55 10.89 6.09
N SER A 117 -2.96 9.83 5.55
CA SER A 117 -3.45 8.46 5.68
C SER A 117 -2.42 7.61 6.43
N VAL A 118 -2.91 6.68 7.24
CA VAL A 118 -2.07 5.81 8.06
C VAL A 118 -2.42 4.37 7.71
N GLY A 119 -1.48 3.69 7.07
CA GLY A 119 -1.59 2.29 6.66
C GLY A 119 -0.86 1.36 7.62
N THR A 120 -1.40 0.16 7.83
CA THR A 120 -0.70 -0.97 8.45
C THR A 120 -1.02 -2.24 7.69
N GLY A 121 -0.14 -3.24 7.80
CA GLY A 121 -0.28 -4.49 7.07
C GLY A 121 0.18 -5.70 7.88
N ARG A 122 -0.45 -6.84 7.62
CA ARG A 122 -0.06 -8.14 8.18
C ARG A 122 -0.29 -9.26 7.18
N ILE A 123 0.52 -10.30 7.27
CA ILE A 123 0.29 -11.57 6.58
C ILE A 123 -0.62 -12.40 7.49
N ASP A 124 -1.74 -12.88 6.98
CA ASP A 124 -2.65 -13.74 7.75
C ASP A 124 -2.19 -15.21 7.77
N ASN A 125 -2.96 -16.07 8.44
CA ASN A 125 -2.63 -17.50 8.56
C ASN A 125 -2.75 -18.27 7.23
N LYS A 126 -3.37 -17.68 6.21
CA LYS A 126 -3.48 -18.24 4.86
C LYS A 126 -2.34 -17.76 3.95
N GLY A 127 -1.51 -16.83 4.42
CA GLY A 127 -0.44 -16.22 3.65
C GLY A 127 -0.90 -15.02 2.82
N ASP A 128 -2.13 -14.55 3.00
CA ASP A 128 -2.67 -13.37 2.33
C ASP A 128 -2.23 -12.09 3.06
N LEU A 129 -1.92 -11.05 2.29
CA LEU A 129 -1.55 -9.74 2.83
C LEU A 129 -2.81 -8.90 3.07
N GLU A 130 -3.13 -8.67 4.34
CA GLU A 130 -4.18 -7.74 4.73
C GLU A 130 -3.60 -6.36 4.98
N LEU A 131 -4.14 -5.36 4.28
CA LEU A 131 -3.80 -3.96 4.44
C LEU A 131 -5.00 -3.21 5.01
N THR A 132 -4.74 -2.42 6.05
CA THR A 132 -5.73 -1.51 6.63
C THR A 132 -5.21 -0.10 6.53
N THR A 133 -6.02 0.85 6.07
CA THR A 133 -5.64 2.26 5.95
C THR A 133 -6.70 3.14 6.59
N LEU A 134 -6.31 3.91 7.61
CA LEU A 134 -7.09 5.04 8.09
C LEU A 134 -6.96 6.19 7.09
N LEU A 135 -8.08 6.62 6.53
CA LEU A 135 -8.17 7.68 5.54
C LEU A 135 -8.28 9.06 6.21
N PRO A 136 -7.93 10.15 5.50
CA PRO A 136 -8.12 11.53 6.01
C PRO A 136 -9.56 11.83 6.46
N SER A 137 -10.55 11.18 5.83
CA SER A 137 -11.97 11.29 6.18
C SER A 137 -12.36 10.61 7.49
N GLY A 138 -11.44 9.92 8.17
CA GLY A 138 -11.70 9.14 9.38
C GLY A 138 -12.26 7.73 9.09
N LYS A 139 -12.57 7.41 7.83
CA LYS A 139 -12.96 6.06 7.42
C LYS A 139 -11.76 5.12 7.38
N THR A 140 -12.01 3.84 7.58
CA THR A 140 -11.00 2.79 7.36
C THR A 140 -11.27 2.07 6.05
N CYS A 141 -10.23 1.91 5.23
CA CYS A 141 -10.23 1.03 4.07
C CYS A 141 -9.49 -0.27 4.42
N ARG A 142 -10.09 -1.41 4.08
CA ARG A 142 -9.44 -2.72 4.20
C ARG A 142 -9.30 -3.33 2.80
N ARG A 143 -8.10 -3.84 2.51
CA ARG A 143 -7.77 -4.52 1.26
C ARG A 143 -7.10 -5.84 1.61
N VAL A 144 -7.43 -6.90 0.88
CA VAL A 144 -6.73 -8.19 0.98
C VAL A 144 -6.04 -8.45 -0.34
N LEU A 145 -4.78 -8.83 -0.29
CA LEU A 145 -3.97 -9.16 -1.46
C LEU A 145 -3.46 -10.59 -1.36
N LYS A 146 -3.53 -11.30 -2.49
CA LYS A 146 -3.06 -12.68 -2.65
C LYS A 146 -1.74 -12.70 -3.38
N ARG A 147 -0.88 -13.67 -3.08
CA ARG A 147 0.36 -13.88 -3.84
C ARG A 147 0.06 -14.21 -5.29
N VAL A 148 0.94 -13.75 -6.20
CA VAL A 148 0.90 -13.99 -7.65
C VAL A 148 2.05 -14.89 -8.08
#